data_AF-A0A554IYZ3-F1
#
_entry.id   AF-A0A554IYZ3-F1
#
_cell.length_a   1.000
_cell.length_b   1.000
_cell.length_c   1.000
_cell.angle_alpha   90.00
_cell.angle_beta   90.00
_cell.angle_gamma   90.00
#
_symmetry.space_group_name_H-M   'P 1'
#
loop_
_entity.id
_entity.type
_entity.pdbx_description
1 polymer ?
#
loop_
_entity_poly.entity_id
_entity_poly.type
_entity_poly.pdbx_seq_one_letter_code
_entity_poly.pdbx_strand_id
1 'polypeptide(L)'
;MHNKKLILFDLDGTLAESKSVMDKEMMELFGRLLEAKKVAVISGGRFEQFRAEFLDALETSHGNLASLYLFPTCATSFYRYENGNWMNVYQEQFSSKEKRKIVHAFTHTMKHSGIPQPVHLYGDVLEDRESQITYSAAGQKAPVEVKRSWDPDAAKRLAMKSILEKKIPEFEIRVGGMSTAFARLKNFLELPKKICSLLEMLYFREAMTIQSSRQELRVSRLPARMKQKRSFVGFSFHRRDRCSSRTIRVPKDALSIQGNLAKTIIQTRILIGSRMYLEDVRK
;
A
#
# COMPACT_ATOMS: atom_id res chain seq x y z
N MET A 1 6.23 15.17 21.57
CA MET A 1 5.72 15.03 20.19
C MET A 1 4.22 14.89 20.27
N HIS A 2 3.45 15.69 19.52
CA HIS A 2 1.99 15.66 19.56
C HIS A 2 1.42 14.27 19.19
N ASN A 3 0.38 13.90 19.94
CA ASN A 3 -0.46 12.72 19.80
C ASN A 3 -0.91 12.53 18.33
N LYS A 4 -0.16 11.73 17.54
CA LYS A 4 -0.51 11.47 16.14
C LYS A 4 -1.90 10.83 16.12
N LYS A 5 -2.80 11.42 15.32
CA LYS A 5 -4.19 10.97 15.24
C LYS A 5 -4.41 9.90 14.17
N LEU A 6 -3.62 9.93 13.08
CA LEU A 6 -3.66 8.97 12.00
C LEU A 6 -2.32 8.24 11.85
N ILE A 7 -2.38 6.92 11.76
CA ILE A 7 -1.24 6.05 11.44
C ILE A 7 -1.56 5.33 10.15
N LEU A 8 -0.59 5.24 9.25
CA LEU A 8 -0.73 4.69 7.92
C LEU A 8 0.26 3.55 7.73
N PHE A 9 -0.26 2.38 7.37
CA PHE A 9 0.53 1.18 7.10
C PHE A 9 0.44 0.79 5.63
N ASP A 10 1.54 0.30 5.09
CA ASP A 10 1.48 -0.66 3.99
C ASP A 10 0.96 -2.01 4.54
N LEU A 11 0.30 -2.82 3.71
CA LEU A 11 -0.13 -4.16 4.15
C LEU A 11 1.01 -5.17 3.95
N ASP A 12 1.34 -5.43 2.69
CA ASP A 12 2.30 -6.45 2.27
C ASP A 12 3.73 -6.13 2.75
N GLY A 13 4.33 -7.08 3.48
CA GLY A 13 5.67 -6.93 4.04
C GLY A 13 5.76 -5.90 5.18
N THR A 14 4.62 -5.46 5.74
CA THR A 14 4.56 -4.55 6.89
C THR A 14 3.63 -5.09 7.96
N LEU A 15 2.34 -5.24 7.66
CA LEU A 15 1.33 -5.77 8.58
C LEU A 15 1.19 -7.29 8.47
N ALA A 16 1.39 -7.85 7.28
CA ALA A 16 1.45 -9.28 7.02
C ALA A 16 2.60 -9.58 6.05
N GLU A 17 3.01 -10.85 5.92
CA GLU A 17 3.85 -11.23 4.78
C GLU A 17 3.07 -11.02 3.48
N SER A 18 3.76 -10.88 2.34
CA SER A 18 3.07 -10.52 1.11
C SER A 18 2.06 -11.58 0.68
N LYS A 19 0.80 -11.17 0.47
CA LYS A 19 -0.36 -12.02 0.14
C LYS A 19 -0.62 -13.14 1.16
N SER A 20 -0.49 -12.82 2.44
CA SER A 20 -0.71 -13.77 3.55
C SER A 20 -1.61 -13.18 4.63
N VAL A 21 -2.19 -14.05 5.45
CA VAL A 21 -3.02 -13.64 6.60
C VAL A 21 -2.12 -13.07 7.69
N MET A 22 -2.58 -11.99 8.33
CA MET A 22 -1.92 -11.42 9.50
C MET A 22 -1.83 -12.43 10.66
N ASP A 23 -0.67 -12.51 11.31
CA ASP A 23 -0.49 -13.40 12.46
C ASP A 23 -1.31 -12.93 13.68
N LYS A 24 -1.63 -13.87 14.57
CA LYS A 24 -2.51 -13.62 15.73
C LYS A 24 -2.00 -12.51 16.65
N GLU A 25 -0.70 -12.47 16.92
CA GLU A 25 -0.13 -11.47 17.82
C GLU A 25 -0.21 -10.06 17.20
N MET A 26 0.07 -9.95 15.90
CA MET A 26 -0.10 -8.70 15.16
C MET A 26 -1.57 -8.26 15.13
N MET A 27 -2.52 -9.17 14.96
CA MET A 27 -3.95 -8.85 14.99
C MET A 27 -4.38 -8.26 16.34
N GLU A 28 -3.99 -8.87 17.46
CA GLU A 28 -4.29 -8.37 18.80
C GLU A 28 -3.67 -7.00 19.08
N LEU A 29 -2.46 -6.76 18.56
CA LEU A 29 -1.80 -5.46 18.62
C LEU A 29 -2.54 -4.42 17.76
N PHE A 30 -2.97 -4.81 16.57
CA PHE A 30 -3.69 -3.94 15.65
C PHE A 30 -5.09 -3.58 16.15
N GLY A 31 -5.82 -4.52 16.74
CA GLY A 31 -7.13 -4.28 17.38
C GLY A 31 -7.04 -3.21 18.46
N ARG A 32 -6.08 -3.35 19.39
CA ARG A 32 -5.79 -2.33 20.43
C ARG A 32 -5.40 -0.98 19.83
N LEU A 33 -4.68 -0.97 18.71
CA LEU A 33 -4.34 0.27 18.02
C LEU A 33 -5.59 1.00 17.50
N LEU A 34 -6.56 0.26 16.94
CA LEU A 34 -7.81 0.83 16.41
C LEU A 34 -8.71 1.44 17.49
N GLU A 35 -8.62 0.96 18.73
CA GLU A 35 -9.32 1.55 19.87
C GLU A 35 -8.74 2.93 20.23
N ALA A 36 -7.42 3.09 20.11
CA ALA A 36 -6.72 4.32 20.52
C ALA A 36 -6.51 5.32 19.37
N LYS A 37 -6.50 4.87 18.12
CA LYS A 37 -6.03 5.63 16.95
C LYS A 37 -6.89 5.38 15.72
N LYS A 38 -6.90 6.38 14.83
CA LYS A 38 -7.34 6.17 13.45
C LYS A 38 -6.20 5.57 12.66
N VAL A 39 -6.51 4.56 11.85
CA VAL A 39 -5.53 3.80 11.08
C VAL A 39 -5.96 3.74 9.62
N ALA A 40 -5.02 4.00 8.71
CA ALA A 40 -5.18 3.81 7.28
C ALA A 40 -4.28 2.66 6.81
N VAL A 41 -4.79 1.74 6.00
CA VAL A 41 -4.01 0.65 5.40
C VAL A 41 -4.07 0.77 3.89
N ILE A 42 -2.90 0.82 3.25
CA ILE A 42 -2.74 0.86 1.80
C ILE A 42 -2.15 -0.47 1.33
N SER A 43 -2.66 -1.02 0.23
CA SER A 43 -2.02 -2.14 -0.48
C SER A 43 -2.26 -1.99 -1.97
N GLY A 44 -1.43 -2.65 -2.78
CA GLY A 44 -1.72 -2.86 -4.20
C GLY A 44 -2.88 -3.83 -4.46
N GLY A 45 -3.27 -4.64 -3.48
CA GLY A 45 -4.36 -5.62 -3.58
C GLY A 45 -5.74 -5.00 -3.78
N ARG A 46 -6.69 -5.79 -4.31
CA ARG A 46 -8.10 -5.40 -4.42
C ARG A 46 -8.83 -5.52 -3.07
N PHE A 47 -10.02 -4.96 -2.96
CA PHE A 47 -10.77 -4.98 -1.71
C PHE A 47 -11.07 -6.40 -1.20
N GLU A 48 -11.30 -7.35 -2.11
CA GLU A 48 -11.52 -8.76 -1.76
C GLU A 48 -10.26 -9.41 -1.17
N GLN A 49 -9.06 -8.96 -1.57
CA GLN A 49 -7.80 -9.39 -0.95
C GLN A 49 -7.67 -8.80 0.45
N PHE A 50 -8.02 -7.52 0.64
CA PHE A 50 -8.14 -6.95 1.98
C PHE A 50 -9.10 -7.74 2.87
N ARG A 51 -10.24 -8.17 2.31
CA ARG A 51 -11.22 -8.96 3.06
C ARG A 51 -10.60 -10.26 3.56
N ALA A 52 -10.11 -11.08 2.64
CA ALA A 52 -9.58 -12.40 2.97
C ALA A 52 -8.28 -12.37 3.81
N GLU A 53 -7.36 -11.45 3.53
CA GLU A 53 -6.02 -11.44 4.14
C GLU A 53 -5.98 -10.64 5.46
N PHE A 54 -6.93 -9.73 5.66
CA PHE A 54 -6.86 -8.75 6.75
C PHE A 54 -8.17 -8.56 7.51
N LEU A 55 -9.31 -8.35 6.83
CA LEU A 55 -10.56 -8.02 7.53
C LEU A 55 -11.21 -9.23 8.19
N ASP A 56 -11.28 -10.37 7.52
CA ASP A 56 -11.90 -11.58 8.07
C ASP A 56 -11.20 -12.00 9.37
N ALA A 57 -9.88 -11.82 9.40
CA ALA A 57 -9.06 -12.07 10.58
C ALA A 57 -9.31 -11.01 11.67
N LEU A 58 -9.44 -9.72 11.29
CA LEU A 58 -9.68 -8.62 12.20
C LEU A 58 -11.09 -8.63 12.82
N GLU A 59 -12.12 -9.09 12.11
CA GLU A 59 -13.51 -9.20 12.62
C GLU A 59 -13.60 -10.17 13.81
N THR A 60 -12.69 -11.12 13.92
CA THR A 60 -12.57 -12.02 15.08
C THR A 60 -11.84 -11.39 16.27
N SER A 61 -11.17 -10.26 16.06
CA SER A 61 -10.40 -9.55 17.08
C SER A 61 -11.13 -8.27 17.50
N HIS A 62 -11.24 -8.02 18.80
CA HIS A 62 -11.89 -6.81 19.31
C HIS A 62 -11.17 -5.55 18.78
N GLY A 63 -11.85 -4.77 17.93
CA GLY A 63 -11.30 -3.56 17.33
C GLY A 63 -12.39 -2.65 16.77
N ASN A 64 -12.22 -1.33 16.93
CA ASN A 64 -13.17 -0.36 16.39
C ASN A 64 -12.96 -0.17 14.88
N LEU A 65 -13.68 -0.94 14.06
CA LEU A 65 -13.59 -0.86 12.60
C LEU A 65 -13.91 0.55 12.03
N ALA A 66 -14.71 1.36 12.73
CA ALA A 66 -14.94 2.76 12.34
C ALA A 66 -13.69 3.66 12.49
N SER A 67 -12.61 3.14 13.07
CA SER A 67 -11.28 3.75 13.09
C SER A 67 -10.36 3.31 11.96
N LEU A 68 -10.79 2.38 11.10
CA LEU A 68 -10.02 1.82 10.01
C LEU A 68 -10.45 2.38 8.65
N TYR A 69 -9.46 2.83 7.87
CA TYR A 69 -9.62 3.31 6.51
C TYR A 69 -8.80 2.41 5.56
N LEU A 70 -9.42 1.91 4.50
CA LEU A 70 -8.76 1.00 3.58
C LEU A 70 -8.57 1.64 2.22
N PHE A 71 -7.38 1.48 1.66
CA PHE A 71 -7.01 2.05 0.38
C PHE A 71 -6.46 0.98 -0.56
N PRO A 72 -7.36 0.15 -1.15
CA PRO A 72 -6.98 -0.84 -2.15
C PRO A 72 -6.38 -0.22 -3.41
N THR A 73 -5.76 -1.08 -4.22
CA THR A 73 -5.22 -0.74 -5.54
C THR A 73 -4.30 0.48 -5.51
N CYS A 74 -3.47 0.54 -4.47
CA CYS A 74 -2.65 1.68 -4.11
C CYS A 74 -3.48 2.96 -3.97
N ALA A 75 -4.54 2.99 -3.18
CA ALA A 75 -5.41 4.15 -2.96
C ALA A 75 -6.14 4.70 -4.21
N THR A 76 -6.29 3.93 -5.29
CA THR A 76 -7.25 4.26 -6.36
C THR A 76 -8.68 3.86 -6.00
N SER A 77 -8.86 3.19 -4.86
CA SER A 77 -10.15 3.04 -4.19
C SER A 77 -10.00 3.34 -2.70
N PHE A 78 -11.10 3.74 -2.07
CA PHE A 78 -11.20 4.00 -0.63
C PHE A 78 -12.46 3.38 -0.07
N TYR A 79 -12.28 2.63 1.02
CA TYR A 79 -13.38 2.07 1.80
C TYR A 79 -13.29 2.54 3.25
N ARG A 80 -14.46 2.79 3.85
CA ARG A 80 -14.62 3.09 5.28
C ARG A 80 -15.73 2.25 5.88
N TYR A 81 -15.62 1.93 7.16
CA TYR A 81 -16.65 1.19 7.86
C TYR A 81 -17.69 2.15 8.47
N GLU A 82 -18.95 2.02 8.06
CA GLU A 82 -20.08 2.82 8.55
C GLU A 82 -21.32 1.95 8.65
N ASN A 83 -22.13 2.14 9.69
CA ASN A 83 -23.41 1.44 9.89
C ASN A 83 -23.29 -0.09 9.75
N GLY A 84 -22.23 -0.67 10.31
CA GLY A 84 -21.99 -2.11 10.29
C GLY A 84 -21.50 -2.66 8.94
N ASN A 85 -21.14 -1.81 7.97
CA ASN A 85 -20.76 -2.25 6.64
C ASN A 85 -19.56 -1.48 6.07
N TRP A 86 -18.81 -2.14 5.19
CA TRP A 86 -17.75 -1.50 4.39
C TRP A 86 -18.37 -0.74 3.21
N MET A 87 -18.22 0.58 3.24
CA MET A 87 -18.73 1.49 2.21
C MET A 87 -17.62 1.88 1.25
N ASN A 88 -17.81 1.64 -0.06
CA ASN A 88 -16.96 2.20 -1.10
C ASN A 88 -17.23 3.71 -1.21
N VAL A 89 -16.25 4.53 -0.80
CA VAL A 89 -16.35 6.00 -0.86
C VAL A 89 -16.01 6.50 -2.26
N TYR A 90 -14.99 5.91 -2.86
CA TYR A 90 -14.69 6.09 -4.28
C TYR A 90 -13.94 4.88 -4.83
N GLN A 91 -14.08 4.70 -6.14
CA GLN A 91 -13.30 3.75 -6.91
C GLN A 91 -13.07 4.30 -8.31
N GLU A 92 -11.80 4.50 -8.62
CA GLU A 92 -11.38 4.83 -9.96
C GLU A 92 -11.49 3.57 -10.84
N GLN A 93 -11.82 3.77 -12.10
CA GLN A 93 -11.99 2.68 -13.05
C GLN A 93 -11.41 3.08 -14.40
N PHE A 94 -10.75 2.14 -15.04
CA PHE A 94 -10.41 2.24 -16.45
C PHE A 94 -11.67 2.06 -17.30
N SER A 95 -11.75 2.83 -18.37
CA SER A 95 -12.65 2.51 -19.48
C SER A 95 -12.28 1.17 -20.11
N SER A 96 -13.25 0.50 -20.74
CA SER A 96 -13.00 -0.77 -21.44
C SER A 96 -11.93 -0.64 -22.54
N LYS A 97 -11.78 0.55 -23.14
CA LYS A 97 -10.74 0.84 -24.13
C LYS A 97 -9.35 0.84 -23.50
N GLU A 98 -9.20 1.48 -22.35
CA GLU A 98 -7.93 1.52 -21.60
C GLU A 98 -7.54 0.12 -21.12
N LYS A 99 -8.49 -0.63 -20.53
CA LYS A 99 -8.28 -2.02 -20.11
C LYS A 99 -7.73 -2.88 -21.25
N ARG A 100 -8.40 -2.87 -22.41
CA ARG A 100 -7.96 -3.61 -23.60
C ARG A 100 -6.56 -3.18 -24.07
N LYS A 101 -6.29 -1.87 -24.09
CA LYS A 101 -4.97 -1.35 -24.51
C LYS A 101 -3.85 -1.84 -23.60
N ILE A 102 -4.06 -1.79 -22.28
CA ILE A 102 -3.08 -2.26 -21.30
C ILE A 102 -2.86 -3.78 -21.42
N VAL A 103 -3.94 -4.57 -21.44
CA VAL A 103 -3.87 -6.03 -21.57
C VAL A 103 -3.15 -6.44 -22.86
N HIS A 104 -3.46 -5.76 -23.97
CA HIS A 104 -2.78 -5.98 -25.25
C HIS A 104 -1.28 -5.64 -25.15
N ALA A 105 -0.91 -4.52 -24.54
CA ALA A 105 0.49 -4.12 -24.39
C ALA A 105 1.30 -5.12 -23.55
N PHE A 106 0.76 -5.59 -22.42
CA PHE A 106 1.39 -6.64 -21.62
C PHE A 106 1.51 -7.94 -22.43
N THR A 107 0.43 -8.40 -23.04
CA THR A 107 0.42 -9.65 -23.84
C THR A 107 1.43 -9.61 -24.97
N HIS A 108 1.49 -8.49 -25.70
CA HIS A 108 2.48 -8.29 -26.75
C HIS A 108 3.90 -8.29 -26.19
N THR A 109 4.13 -7.63 -25.06
CA THR A 109 5.47 -7.53 -24.46
C THR A 109 5.96 -8.89 -23.97
N MET A 110 5.10 -9.69 -23.32
CA MET A 110 5.42 -11.05 -22.92
C MET A 110 5.84 -11.93 -24.10
N LYS A 111 5.15 -11.81 -25.25
CA LYS A 111 5.44 -12.61 -26.45
C LYS A 111 6.71 -12.20 -27.21
N HIS A 112 7.05 -10.90 -27.23
CA HIS A 112 8.05 -10.37 -28.17
C HIS A 112 9.29 -9.75 -27.52
N SER A 113 9.37 -9.68 -26.20
CA SER A 113 10.50 -9.05 -25.51
C SER A 113 11.71 -9.95 -25.32
N GLY A 114 11.58 -11.26 -25.56
CA GLY A 114 12.60 -12.25 -25.20
C GLY A 114 12.75 -12.47 -23.69
N ILE A 115 11.89 -11.86 -22.86
CA ILE A 115 11.89 -12.08 -21.41
C ILE A 115 11.43 -13.52 -21.13
N PRO A 116 12.22 -14.34 -20.42
CA PRO A 116 11.85 -15.71 -20.10
C PRO A 116 10.52 -15.77 -19.32
N GLN A 117 9.60 -16.58 -19.83
CA GLN A 117 8.31 -16.83 -19.18
C GLN A 117 8.42 -18.07 -18.26
N PRO A 118 7.72 -18.09 -17.11
CA PRO A 118 7.66 -19.28 -16.27
C PRO A 118 7.10 -20.49 -17.02
N VAL A 119 7.65 -21.67 -16.72
CA VAL A 119 7.19 -22.94 -17.30
C VAL A 119 5.82 -23.35 -16.74
N HIS A 120 5.54 -22.99 -15.48
CA HIS A 120 4.29 -23.31 -14.80
C HIS A 120 3.61 -22.02 -14.31
N LEU A 121 2.28 -21.97 -14.45
CA LEU A 121 1.44 -20.84 -14.08
C LEU A 121 0.46 -21.24 -12.98
N TYR A 122 0.36 -20.39 -11.96
CA TYR A 122 -0.52 -20.55 -10.82
C TYR A 122 -1.62 -19.48 -10.88
N GLY A 123 -2.70 -19.80 -11.59
CA GLY A 123 -3.77 -18.86 -11.90
C GLY A 123 -3.37 -17.81 -12.95
N ASP A 124 -4.15 -16.73 -13.01
CA ASP A 124 -3.98 -15.73 -14.08
C ASP A 124 -2.70 -14.91 -13.95
N VAL A 125 -2.05 -14.65 -15.09
CA VAL A 125 -0.86 -13.80 -15.16
C VAL A 125 -1.24 -12.31 -15.14
N LEU A 126 -2.32 -11.94 -15.83
CA LEU A 126 -2.88 -10.59 -15.82
C LEU A 126 -4.19 -10.58 -15.04
N GLU A 127 -4.29 -9.67 -14.08
CA GLU A 127 -5.50 -9.48 -13.26
C GLU A 127 -5.99 -8.03 -13.42
N ASP A 128 -7.27 -7.88 -13.75
CA ASP A 128 -7.96 -6.59 -13.75
C ASP A 128 -8.47 -6.26 -12.34
N ARG A 129 -8.09 -5.10 -11.83
CA ARG A 129 -8.49 -4.55 -10.52
C ARG A 129 -9.22 -3.21 -10.69
N GLU A 130 -9.95 -3.06 -11.78
CA GLU A 130 -10.73 -1.90 -12.20
C GLU A 130 -9.91 -0.66 -12.58
N SER A 131 -9.05 -0.14 -11.68
CA SER A 131 -8.14 1.00 -11.92
C SER A 131 -6.68 0.60 -12.11
N GLN A 132 -6.40 -0.69 -12.07
CA GLN A 132 -5.06 -1.23 -12.18
C GLN A 132 -5.11 -2.59 -12.88
N ILE A 133 -4.27 -2.79 -13.90
CA ILE A 133 -4.02 -4.12 -14.45
C ILE A 133 -2.68 -4.59 -13.88
N THR A 134 -2.71 -5.75 -13.22
CA THR A 134 -1.57 -6.31 -12.50
C THR A 134 -1.06 -7.55 -13.23
N TYR A 135 0.22 -7.51 -13.60
CA TYR A 135 0.98 -8.65 -14.09
C TYR A 135 1.69 -9.34 -12.93
N SER A 136 1.55 -10.66 -12.83
CA SER A 136 2.38 -11.51 -11.96
C SER A 136 2.92 -12.67 -12.78
N ALA A 137 4.25 -12.75 -12.90
CA ALA A 137 4.90 -13.59 -13.90
C ALA A 137 4.47 -15.06 -13.89
N ALA A 138 4.51 -15.69 -12.71
CA ALA A 138 4.12 -17.09 -12.52
C ALA A 138 2.62 -17.24 -12.19
N GLY A 139 1.82 -16.20 -12.34
CA GLY A 139 0.40 -16.16 -11.96
C GLY A 139 0.15 -15.61 -10.56
N GLN A 140 -1.06 -15.07 -10.34
CA GLN A 140 -1.41 -14.39 -9.09
C GLN A 140 -1.29 -15.28 -7.85
N LYS A 141 -1.57 -16.58 -8.00
CA LYS A 141 -1.61 -17.59 -6.94
C LYS A 141 -0.28 -18.34 -6.76
N ALA A 142 0.81 -17.90 -7.40
CA ALA A 142 2.08 -18.61 -7.31
C ALA A 142 2.65 -18.61 -5.87
N PRO A 143 3.27 -19.71 -5.41
CA PRO A 143 3.97 -19.76 -4.14
C PRO A 143 5.05 -18.68 -4.02
N VAL A 144 5.36 -18.26 -2.79
CA VAL A 144 6.34 -17.18 -2.52
C VAL A 144 7.72 -17.53 -3.05
N GLU A 145 8.13 -18.79 -2.93
CA GLU A 145 9.42 -19.32 -3.35
C GLU A 145 9.58 -19.21 -4.88
N VAL A 146 8.52 -19.55 -5.62
CA VAL A 146 8.46 -19.43 -7.09
C VAL A 146 8.54 -17.96 -7.50
N LYS A 147 7.79 -17.09 -6.82
CA LYS A 147 7.81 -15.64 -7.10
C LYS A 147 9.20 -15.04 -6.83
N ARG A 148 9.86 -15.49 -5.76
CA ARG A 148 11.18 -15.01 -5.33
C ARG A 148 12.30 -15.44 -6.28
N SER A 149 12.27 -16.69 -6.74
CA SER A 149 13.31 -17.22 -7.63
C SER A 149 13.19 -16.70 -9.07
N TRP A 150 12.00 -16.27 -9.50
CA TRP A 150 11.79 -15.88 -10.89
C TRP A 150 12.54 -14.62 -11.33
N ASP A 151 12.61 -13.58 -10.49
CA ASP A 151 13.24 -12.29 -10.85
C ASP A 151 13.84 -11.58 -9.62
N PRO A 152 14.87 -12.20 -8.99
CA PRO A 152 15.39 -11.80 -7.69
C PRO A 152 16.02 -10.41 -7.69
N ASP A 153 16.61 -9.99 -8.82
CA ASP A 153 17.23 -8.68 -9.03
C ASP A 153 16.30 -7.66 -9.73
N ALA A 154 15.05 -8.05 -9.98
CA ALA A 154 14.06 -7.29 -10.73
C ALA A 154 14.43 -6.98 -12.20
N ALA A 155 15.50 -7.56 -12.77
CA ALA A 155 15.99 -7.21 -14.09
C ALA A 155 14.93 -7.47 -15.18
N LYS A 156 14.20 -8.60 -15.10
CA LYS A 156 13.15 -8.96 -16.07
C LYS A 156 12.00 -7.97 -16.03
N ARG A 157 11.53 -7.61 -14.84
CA ARG A 157 10.44 -6.63 -14.67
C ARG A 157 10.84 -5.22 -15.06
N LEU A 158 12.10 -4.82 -14.81
CA LEU A 158 12.62 -3.53 -15.24
C LEU A 158 12.74 -3.44 -16.77
N ALA A 159 13.17 -4.52 -17.44
CA ALA A 159 13.15 -4.60 -18.90
C ALA A 159 11.72 -4.50 -19.45
N MET A 160 10.77 -5.25 -18.88
CA MET A 160 9.36 -5.18 -19.25
C MET A 160 8.79 -3.77 -19.07
N LYS A 161 9.10 -3.11 -17.94
CA LYS A 161 8.71 -1.73 -17.65
C LYS A 161 9.20 -0.78 -18.74
N SER A 162 10.47 -0.84 -19.11
CA SER A 162 11.05 0.03 -20.15
C SER A 162 10.33 -0.10 -21.51
N ILE A 163 9.95 -1.32 -21.89
CA ILE A 163 9.20 -1.58 -23.13
C ILE A 163 7.77 -1.03 -23.03
N LEU A 164 7.09 -1.30 -21.92
CA LEU A 164 5.70 -0.87 -21.70
C LEU A 164 5.59 0.65 -21.62
N GLU A 165 6.52 1.34 -20.96
CA GLU A 165 6.51 2.80 -20.87
C GLU A 165 6.62 3.48 -22.24
N LYS A 166 7.25 2.84 -23.22
CA LYS A 166 7.28 3.30 -24.62
C LYS A 166 5.99 2.97 -25.37
N LYS A 167 5.40 1.80 -25.14
CA LYS A 167 4.18 1.33 -25.84
C LYS A 167 2.90 2.01 -25.37
N ILE A 168 2.80 2.29 -24.07
CA ILE A 168 1.61 2.82 -23.42
C ILE A 168 1.98 4.04 -22.55
N PRO A 169 2.54 5.11 -23.17
CA PRO A 169 3.13 6.25 -22.47
C PRO A 169 2.10 7.12 -21.73
N GLU A 170 0.81 6.90 -21.88
CA GLU A 170 -0.22 7.57 -21.07
C GLU A 170 -0.45 6.89 -19.71
N PHE A 171 0.08 5.68 -19.52
CA PHE A 171 0.01 4.92 -18.27
C PHE A 171 1.35 4.93 -17.54
N GLU A 172 1.29 4.87 -16.22
CA GLU A 172 2.44 4.63 -15.37
C GLU A 172 2.61 3.14 -15.16
N ILE A 173 3.83 2.64 -15.41
CA ILE A 173 4.21 1.26 -15.16
C ILE A 173 5.03 1.20 -13.88
N ARG A 174 4.65 0.33 -12.96
CA ARG A 174 5.39 0.11 -11.71
C ARG A 174 5.79 -1.34 -11.57
N VAL A 175 6.97 -1.55 -10.99
CA VAL A 175 7.44 -2.86 -10.54
C VAL A 175 7.24 -2.90 -9.03
N GLY A 176 6.65 -3.99 -8.53
CA GLY A 176 6.35 -4.17 -7.12
C GLY A 176 6.51 -5.63 -6.69
N GLY A 177 6.66 -5.86 -5.39
CA GLY A 177 6.82 -7.20 -4.82
C GLY A 177 7.97 -8.00 -5.46
N MET A 178 7.85 -9.33 -5.45
CA MET A 178 8.88 -10.26 -5.92
C MET A 178 8.76 -10.61 -7.42
N SER A 179 7.55 -10.63 -7.98
CA SER A 179 7.31 -11.03 -9.38
C SER A 179 6.22 -10.20 -10.07
N THR A 180 5.88 -9.04 -9.52
CA THR A 180 4.73 -8.24 -9.95
C THR A 180 5.15 -6.97 -10.70
N ALA A 181 4.42 -6.64 -11.75
CA ALA A 181 4.41 -5.32 -12.36
C ALA A 181 2.95 -4.89 -12.59
N PHE A 182 2.67 -3.60 -12.68
CA PHE A 182 1.30 -3.14 -12.93
C PHE A 182 1.28 -1.84 -13.73
N ALA A 183 0.17 -1.61 -14.42
CA ALA A 183 -0.12 -0.36 -15.12
C ALA A 183 -1.32 0.34 -14.49
N ARG A 184 -1.23 1.67 -14.39
CA ARG A 184 -2.27 2.59 -13.89
C ARG A 184 -2.23 3.92 -14.65
N LEU A 185 -3.24 4.77 -14.55
CA LEU A 185 -3.16 6.12 -15.15
C LEU A 185 -2.06 6.95 -14.48
N LYS A 186 -1.31 7.73 -15.28
CA LYS A 186 -0.22 8.59 -14.78
C LYS A 186 -0.65 9.65 -13.77
N ASN A 187 -1.92 10.05 -13.81
CA ASN A 187 -2.46 11.08 -12.92
C ASN A 187 -2.63 10.61 -11.47
N PHE A 188 -2.41 9.32 -11.20
CA PHE A 188 -2.47 8.81 -9.83
C PHE A 188 -1.17 9.08 -9.08
N LEU A 189 -1.26 9.94 -8.08
CA LEU A 189 -0.14 10.36 -7.23
C LEU A 189 0.69 9.19 -6.66
N GLU A 190 1.98 9.43 -6.46
CA GLU A 190 2.85 8.50 -5.73
C GLU A 190 2.45 8.43 -4.25
N LEU A 191 2.83 7.37 -3.52
CA LEU A 191 2.48 7.17 -2.10
C LEU A 191 2.68 8.44 -1.22
N PRO A 192 3.81 9.18 -1.31
CA PRO A 192 4.00 10.41 -0.52
C PRO A 192 2.99 11.51 -0.85
N LYS A 193 2.62 11.65 -2.13
CA LYS A 193 1.64 12.63 -2.60
C LYS A 193 0.21 12.20 -2.28
N LYS A 194 -0.08 10.89 -2.32
CA LYS A 194 -1.33 10.31 -1.83
C LYS A 194 -1.56 10.62 -0.37
N ILE A 195 -0.54 10.48 0.48
CA ILE A 195 -0.66 10.77 1.92
C ILE A 195 -1.22 12.19 2.16
N CYS A 196 -0.82 13.20 1.37
CA CYS A 196 -1.39 14.55 1.51
C CYS A 196 -2.88 14.58 1.19
N SER A 197 -3.29 14.03 0.05
CA SER A 197 -4.70 13.96 -0.33
C SER A 197 -5.52 13.12 0.64
N LEU A 198 -4.95 12.04 1.21
CA LEU A 198 -5.56 11.22 2.25
C LEU A 198 -5.75 12.03 3.54
N LEU A 199 -4.73 12.78 3.96
CA LEU A 199 -4.82 13.67 5.12
C LEU A 199 -5.92 14.72 4.95
N GLU A 200 -6.01 15.34 3.76
CA GLU A 200 -7.09 16.29 3.46
C GLU A 200 -8.47 15.62 3.50
N MET A 201 -8.60 14.47 2.83
CA MET A 201 -9.84 13.72 2.70
C MET A 201 -10.35 13.19 4.05
N LEU A 202 -9.44 12.76 4.92
CA LEU A 202 -9.76 12.25 6.25
C LEU A 202 -9.75 13.33 7.33
N TYR A 203 -9.57 14.60 6.97
CA TYR A 203 -9.52 15.74 7.89
C TYR A 203 -8.43 15.62 8.98
N PHE A 204 -7.27 15.06 8.63
CA PHE A 204 -6.08 15.04 9.48
C PHE A 204 -5.03 16.06 9.05
N ARG A 205 -4.28 16.62 10.01
CA ARG A 205 -3.14 17.53 9.73
C ARG A 205 -1.83 16.79 9.55
N GLU A 206 -1.71 15.61 10.14
CA GLU A 206 -0.48 14.82 10.12
C GLU A 206 -0.75 13.33 10.22
N ALA A 207 0.11 12.54 9.58
CA ALA A 207 0.11 11.09 9.67
C ALA A 207 1.53 10.58 9.92
N MET A 208 1.60 9.47 10.66
CA MET A 208 2.77 8.62 10.71
C MET A 208 2.59 7.50 9.69
N THR A 209 3.57 7.30 8.82
CA THR A 209 3.60 6.23 7.81
C THR A 209 4.67 5.23 8.19
N ILE A 210 4.32 3.95 8.17
CA ILE A 210 5.19 2.84 8.53
C ILE A 210 5.29 1.90 7.32
N GLN A 211 6.51 1.66 6.86
CA GLN A 211 6.81 0.69 5.81
C GLN A 211 7.96 -0.22 6.26
N SER A 212 7.64 -1.40 6.79
CA SER A 212 8.63 -2.31 7.36
C SER A 212 9.58 -2.88 6.30
N SER A 213 9.10 -3.09 5.07
CA SER A 213 9.94 -3.56 3.94
C SER A 213 11.11 -2.63 3.62
N ARG A 214 11.02 -1.35 4.04
CA ARG A 214 12.08 -0.35 3.90
C ARG A 214 12.75 0.02 5.22
N GLN A 215 12.26 -0.52 6.35
CA GLN A 215 12.62 -0.08 7.70
C GLN A 215 12.56 1.43 7.88
N GLU A 216 11.53 2.04 7.28
CA GLU A 216 11.36 3.48 7.25
C GLU A 216 10.09 3.88 7.99
N LEU A 217 10.26 4.88 8.87
CA LEU A 217 9.18 5.57 9.56
C LEU A 217 9.15 6.99 9.04
N ARG A 218 8.06 7.39 8.37
CA ARG A 218 7.92 8.72 7.77
C ARG A 218 6.79 9.48 8.45
N VAL A 219 7.07 10.70 8.90
CA VAL A 219 6.03 11.61 9.40
C VAL A 219 5.75 12.65 8.33
N SER A 220 4.50 12.71 7.88
CA SER A 220 4.03 13.65 6.85
C SER A 220 3.07 14.65 7.47
N ARG A 221 3.20 15.94 7.12
CA ARG A 221 2.33 17.02 7.61
C ARG A 221 1.79 17.85 6.46
N LEU A 222 0.50 18.18 6.54
CA LEU A 222 -0.11 19.19 5.69
C LEU A 222 0.40 20.59 6.07
N PRO A 223 0.61 21.49 5.09
CA PRO A 223 0.90 22.89 5.36
C PRO A 223 -0.18 23.56 6.21
N ALA A 224 0.21 24.48 7.10
CA ALA A 224 -0.72 25.19 7.98
C ALA A 224 -1.84 25.93 7.21
N ARG A 225 -1.49 26.47 6.03
CA ARG A 225 -2.40 27.26 5.17
C ARG A 225 -3.38 26.43 4.33
N MET A 226 -3.28 25.10 4.34
CA MET A 226 -4.19 24.25 3.58
C MET A 226 -5.56 24.15 4.27
N LYS A 227 -6.63 24.58 3.57
CA LYS A 227 -8.02 24.43 4.04
C LYS A 227 -8.47 22.99 3.81
N GLN A 228 -8.98 22.33 4.85
CA GLN A 228 -9.66 21.05 4.72
C GLN A 228 -10.88 21.20 3.82
N LYS A 229 -10.97 20.39 2.76
CA LYS A 229 -12.13 20.38 1.86
C LYS A 229 -13.26 19.58 2.52
N ARG A 230 -14.47 20.12 2.51
CA ARG A 230 -15.65 19.58 3.20
C ARG A 230 -16.42 18.48 2.45
N SER A 231 -16.05 18.11 1.22
CA SER A 231 -16.80 17.15 0.40
C SER A 231 -15.91 16.10 -0.28
N PHE A 232 -16.39 14.85 -0.29
CA PHE A 232 -15.76 13.69 -0.92
C PHE A 232 -16.07 13.56 -2.42
N VAL A 233 -17.06 14.29 -2.95
CA VAL A 233 -17.54 14.15 -4.33
C VAL A 233 -16.59 14.87 -5.30
N GLY A 234 -16.07 14.16 -6.30
CA GLY A 234 -15.24 14.73 -7.38
C GLY A 234 -13.77 14.98 -7.01
N PHE A 235 -13.19 14.18 -6.12
CA PHE A 235 -11.83 14.39 -5.62
C PHE A 235 -10.77 14.03 -6.68
N SER A 236 -10.34 15.01 -7.44
CA SER A 236 -9.27 14.86 -8.42
C SER A 236 -7.91 15.12 -7.77
N PHE A 237 -7.01 14.11 -7.77
CA PHE A 237 -5.66 14.15 -7.18
C PHE A 237 -4.65 15.03 -7.97
N HIS A 238 -5.08 16.19 -8.46
CA HIS A 238 -4.34 17.00 -9.44
C HIS A 238 -3.45 18.12 -8.86
N ARG A 239 -3.36 18.28 -7.52
CA ARG A 239 -2.59 19.39 -6.94
C ARG A 239 -1.15 19.01 -6.57
N ARG A 240 -0.22 19.89 -6.98
CA ARG A 240 1.23 19.85 -6.68
C ARG A 240 1.57 20.45 -5.32
N ASP A 241 0.75 20.25 -4.30
CA ASP A 241 1.03 20.85 -2.99
C ASP A 241 1.88 19.87 -2.16
N ARG A 242 3.10 20.32 -1.81
CA ARG A 242 4.09 19.50 -1.13
C ARG A 242 3.79 19.44 0.37
N CYS A 243 3.38 18.28 0.89
CA CYS A 243 3.54 18.01 2.33
C CYS A 243 5.02 18.14 2.70
N SER A 244 5.28 18.65 3.90
CA SER A 244 6.59 18.40 4.51
C SER A 244 6.60 16.96 5.03
N SER A 245 7.69 16.25 4.76
CA SER A 245 7.88 14.90 5.30
C SER A 245 9.26 14.76 5.90
N ARG A 246 9.34 14.09 7.04
CA ARG A 246 10.60 13.71 7.69
C ARG A 246 10.64 12.19 7.74
N THR A 247 11.71 11.61 7.21
CA THR A 247 11.95 10.16 7.24
C THR A 247 12.96 9.86 8.34
N ILE A 248 12.69 8.82 9.12
CA ILE A 248 13.57 8.25 10.13
C ILE A 248 13.79 6.81 9.70
N ARG A 249 15.04 6.44 9.43
CA ARG A 249 15.42 5.03 9.19
C ARG A 249 15.65 4.38 10.54
N VAL A 250 15.09 3.19 10.72
CA VAL A 250 15.26 2.42 11.96
C VAL A 250 16.35 1.37 11.69
N PRO A 251 17.46 1.39 12.46
CA PRO A 251 18.52 0.39 12.31
C PRO A 251 18.01 -1.05 12.51
N LYS A 252 18.58 -2.02 11.78
CA LYS A 252 18.16 -3.44 11.81
C LYS A 252 18.32 -4.08 13.19
N ASP A 253 19.37 -3.68 13.89
CA ASP A 253 19.80 -4.07 15.22
C ASP A 253 18.99 -3.42 16.35
N ALA A 254 18.30 -2.30 16.07
CA ALA A 254 17.37 -1.67 17.02
C ALA A 254 15.99 -2.37 17.06
N LEU A 255 15.73 -3.26 16.10
CA LEU A 255 14.61 -4.18 16.15
C LEU A 255 15.08 -5.42 16.89
N SER A 256 14.27 -5.97 17.81
CA SER A 256 14.60 -7.25 18.45
C SER A 256 14.94 -8.28 17.38
N ILE A 257 15.77 -9.27 17.69
CA ILE A 257 16.44 -10.19 16.75
C ILE A 257 15.47 -10.97 15.81
N GLN A 258 14.14 -10.80 15.95
CA GLN A 258 13.07 -11.30 15.08
C GLN A 258 11.96 -10.26 14.74
N GLY A 259 12.15 -8.96 15.01
CA GLY A 259 11.09 -7.98 15.15
C GLY A 259 10.63 -7.29 13.86
N ASN A 260 9.40 -7.58 13.42
CA ASN A 260 8.68 -6.75 12.45
C ASN A 260 8.57 -5.31 13.00
N LEU A 261 9.11 -4.30 12.28
CA LEU A 261 9.08 -2.89 12.68
C LEU A 261 7.69 -2.39 13.04
N ALA A 262 6.64 -2.84 12.34
CA ALA A 262 5.27 -2.48 12.69
C ALA A 262 4.88 -3.02 14.07
N LYS A 263 5.24 -4.28 14.36
CA LYS A 263 5.00 -4.93 15.66
C LYS A 263 5.71 -4.19 16.77
N THR A 264 6.99 -3.86 16.58
CA THR A 264 7.76 -3.06 17.52
C THR A 264 7.14 -1.69 17.72
N ILE A 265 6.74 -0.97 16.68
CA ILE A 265 6.13 0.36 16.82
C ILE A 265 4.78 0.29 17.55
N ILE A 266 3.95 -0.73 17.29
CA ILE A 266 2.68 -0.93 17.97
C ILE A 266 2.91 -1.30 19.45
N GLN A 267 3.87 -2.17 19.75
CA GLN A 267 4.24 -2.60 21.10
C GLN A 267 4.93 -1.49 21.91
N THR A 268 5.82 -0.70 21.31
CA THR A 268 6.71 0.27 21.98
C THR A 268 6.01 1.61 22.28
N ARG A 269 4.69 1.58 22.46
CA ARG A 269 3.87 2.75 22.83
C ARG A 269 3.97 3.92 21.82
N ILE A 270 3.30 3.72 20.69
CA ILE A 270 2.44 4.78 20.09
C ILE A 270 1.47 5.40 21.14
N LEU A 271 1.24 4.68 22.26
CA LEU A 271 0.30 4.98 23.34
C LEU A 271 0.76 5.97 24.42
N ILE A 272 2.01 6.44 24.48
CA ILE A 272 2.35 7.53 25.40
C ILE A 272 2.86 8.74 24.62
N GLY A 273 2.31 9.91 24.93
CA GLY A 273 2.93 11.19 24.62
C GLY A 273 4.29 11.42 25.29
N SER A 274 5.10 10.38 25.48
CA SER A 274 6.43 10.42 26.06
C SER A 274 7.46 10.38 24.94
N ARG A 275 8.50 11.20 25.13
CA ARG A 275 9.73 11.26 24.33
C ARG A 275 10.17 9.86 23.88
N MET A 276 10.01 9.54 22.60
CA MET A 276 10.78 8.46 22.00
C MET A 276 12.22 9.00 21.90
N TYR A 277 13.11 8.48 22.73
CA TYR A 277 14.54 8.74 22.63
C TYR A 277 15.02 8.17 21.29
N LEU A 278 15.19 9.08 20.33
CA LEU A 278 16.06 8.88 19.16
C LEU A 278 17.42 9.56 19.41
N GLU A 279 17.81 9.75 20.67
CA GLU A 279 19.11 10.33 21.03
C GLU A 279 20.23 9.27 21.15
N ASP A 280 19.91 7.97 21.23
CA ASP A 280 20.94 6.92 21.37
C ASP A 280 21.44 6.29 20.06
N VAL A 281 21.07 6.82 18.88
CA VAL A 281 21.74 6.46 17.60
C VAL A 281 22.85 7.47 17.25
N ARG A 282 23.44 8.08 18.28
CA ARG A 282 24.73 8.79 18.19
C ARG A 282 25.68 8.22 19.23
N LYS A 283 26.19 7.02 18.97
CA LYS A 283 27.61 6.68 19.15
C LYS A 283 28.01 5.75 18.02
#